data_AF-A0A526Q7H6-F1
#
_entry.id   AF-A0A526Q7H6-F1
#
_cell.length_a   1.000
_cell.length_b   1.000
_cell.length_c   1.000
_cell.angle_alpha   90.00
_cell.angle_beta   90.00
_cell.angle_gamma   90.00
#
_symmetry.space_group_name_H-M   'P 1'
#
loop_
_entity.id
_entity.type
_entity.pdbx_description
1 polymer ?
#
loop_
_entity_poly.entity_id
_entity_poly.type
_entity_poly.pdbx_seq_one_letter_code
_entity_poly.pdbx_strand_id
1 'polypeptide(L)' 'VVDGGNPVGMSKTVLPSGKVENNGGSNPTAGYTVVEARDIDDAVAKAKDCPILMNPAFSVEIAPIIEMM' A
#
# COMPACT_ATOMS: atom_id res chain seq x y z
N VAL A 1 -10.64 11.16 1.72
CA VAL A 1 -9.25 10.79 1.37
C VAL A 1 -8.36 11.84 1.99
N VAL A 2 -7.36 11.43 2.77
CA VAL A 2 -6.45 12.32 3.50
C VAL A 2 -5.26 12.68 2.60
N ASP A 3 -4.71 11.66 1.93
CA ASP A 3 -3.73 11.81 0.86
C ASP A 3 -4.15 10.93 -0.31
N GLY A 4 -4.31 11.54 -1.50
CA GLY A 4 -4.62 10.81 -2.74
C GLY A 4 -3.52 9.81 -3.11
N GLY A 5 -2.31 10.03 -2.61
CA GLY A 5 -1.13 9.24 -2.86
C GLY A 5 -0.71 9.28 -4.33
N ASN A 6 0.15 8.34 -4.72
CA ASN A 6 0.75 8.31 -6.05
C ASN A 6 1.10 6.88 -6.48
N PRO A 7 1.13 6.58 -7.79
CA PRO A 7 1.79 5.38 -8.28
C PRO A 7 3.29 5.43 -7.97
N VAL A 8 3.91 4.26 -7.83
CA VAL A 8 5.36 4.14 -7.59
C VAL A 8 6.03 3.25 -8.65
N GLY A 9 7.35 3.44 -8.83
CA GLY A 9 8.16 2.61 -9.72
C GLY A 9 8.70 1.36 -9.03
N MET A 10 9.58 0.62 -9.72
CA MET A 10 10.27 -0.54 -9.15
C MET A 10 11.03 -0.17 -7.88
N SER A 11 10.63 -0.75 -6.76
CA SER A 11 11.25 -0.51 -5.45
C SER A 11 12.50 -1.35 -5.24
N LYS A 12 13.29 -0.96 -4.22
CA LYS A 12 14.41 -1.74 -3.68
C LYS A 12 14.07 -2.12 -2.25
N THR A 13 14.45 -3.32 -1.84
CA THR A 13 14.22 -3.81 -0.49
C THR A 13 15.51 -3.70 0.32
N VAL A 14 15.45 -3.00 1.44
CA VAL A 14 16.54 -2.97 2.43
C VAL A 14 16.22 -4.01 3.50
N LEU A 15 17.06 -5.03 3.59
CA LEU A 15 16.94 -6.14 4.53
C LEU A 15 17.70 -5.86 5.84
N PRO A 16 17.50 -6.69 6.88
CA PRO A 16 18.33 -6.63 8.09
C PRO A 16 19.83 -6.60 7.78
N SER A 17 20.59 -5.90 8.61
CA SER A 17 22.03 -5.66 8.41
C SER A 17 22.39 -4.84 7.16
N GLY A 18 21.41 -4.18 6.52
CA GLY A 18 21.65 -3.22 5.44
C GLY A 18 21.88 -3.84 4.06
N LYS A 19 21.65 -5.15 3.88
CA LYS A 19 21.67 -5.78 2.54
C LYS A 19 20.57 -5.14 1.68
N VAL A 20 20.87 -4.86 0.42
CA VAL A 20 19.90 -4.29 -0.54
C VAL A 20 19.59 -5.29 -1.65
N GLU A 21 18.31 -5.47 -1.93
CA GLU A 21 17.80 -6.19 -3.10
C GLU A 21 17.21 -5.21 -4.11
N ASN A 22 17.46 -5.46 -5.40
CA ASN A 22 17.04 -4.58 -6.50
C ASN A 22 15.60 -4.85 -6.97
N ASN A 23 14.72 -5.21 -6.04
CA ASN A 23 13.30 -5.45 -6.26
C ASN A 23 12.52 -5.20 -4.95
N GLY A 24 11.19 -5.17 -5.02
CA GLY A 24 10.28 -5.01 -3.88
C GLY A 24 9.78 -6.32 -3.25
N GLY A 25 10.48 -7.44 -3.47
CA GLY A 25 10.03 -8.77 -3.06
C GLY A 25 8.94 -9.35 -3.96
N SER A 26 8.23 -10.36 -3.45
CA SER A 26 7.24 -11.14 -4.22
C SER A 26 5.94 -10.38 -4.53
N ASN A 27 5.59 -9.37 -3.73
CA ASN A 27 4.43 -8.52 -3.93
C ASN A 27 4.82 -7.04 -3.80
N PRO A 28 5.53 -6.48 -4.81
CA PRO A 28 6.00 -5.11 -4.74
C PRO A 28 4.85 -4.12 -4.82
N THR A 29 4.94 -3.02 -4.07
CA THR A 29 3.96 -1.93 -4.12
C THR A 29 3.93 -1.25 -5.48
N ALA A 30 2.72 -0.97 -5.97
CA ALA A 30 2.50 -0.22 -7.22
C ALA A 30 1.99 1.21 -6.98
N GLY A 31 1.59 1.52 -5.74
CA GLY A 31 1.17 2.86 -5.32
C GLY A 31 0.69 2.85 -3.87
N TYR A 32 0.23 4.00 -3.39
CA TYR A 32 -0.40 4.16 -2.08
C TYR A 32 -1.52 5.20 -2.14
N THR A 33 -2.37 5.20 -1.11
CA THR A 33 -3.35 6.24 -0.79
C THR A 33 -3.52 6.23 0.74
N VAL A 34 -3.67 7.39 1.36
CA VAL A 34 -4.04 7.48 2.78
C VAL A 34 -5.49 7.93 2.89
N VAL A 35 -6.30 7.14 3.58
CA VAL A 35 -7.71 7.41 3.77
C VAL A 35 -8.03 7.59 5.24
N GLU A 36 -8.99 8.45 5.51
CA GLU A 36 -9.65 8.50 6.81
C GLU A 36 -10.74 7.43 6.82
N ALA A 37 -10.77 6.65 7.89
CA ALA A 37 -11.75 5.61 8.12
C ALA A 37 -12.04 5.52 9.62
N ARG A 38 -13.25 5.11 9.97
CA ARG A 38 -13.67 4.94 11.37
C ARG A 38 -12.94 3.77 12.06
N ASP A 39 -12.71 2.71 11.31
CA ASP A 39 -12.03 1.48 11.71
C ASP A 39 -11.50 0.74 10.47
N ILE A 40 -10.93 -0.45 10.68
CA ILE A 40 -10.35 -1.27 9.60
C ILE A 40 -11.41 -1.78 8.62
N ASP A 41 -12.63 -2.05 9.09
CA ASP A 41 -13.71 -2.58 8.26
C ASP A 41 -14.26 -1.48 7.33
N ASP A 42 -14.37 -0.24 7.82
CA ASP A 42 -14.71 0.94 7.04
C ASP A 42 -13.63 1.23 5.99
N ALA A 43 -12.34 1.06 6.32
CA ALA A 43 -11.24 1.19 5.37
C ALA A 43 -11.29 0.11 4.27
N VAL A 44 -11.54 -1.15 4.64
CA VAL A 44 -11.73 -2.26 3.70
C VAL A 44 -12.92 -1.99 2.79
N ALA A 45 -14.05 -1.52 3.33
CA ALA A 45 -15.22 -1.17 2.53
C ALA A 45 -14.90 -0.10 1.48
N LYS A 46 -14.17 0.95 1.86
CA LYS A 46 -13.71 2.00 0.93
C LYS A 46 -12.75 1.48 -0.15
N ALA A 47 -11.90 0.50 0.19
CA ALA A 47 -10.89 -0.02 -0.71
C ALA A 47 -11.41 -1.01 -1.76
N LYS A 48 -12.56 -1.66 -1.51
CA LYS A 48 -13.16 -2.65 -2.43
C LYS A 48 -13.44 -2.09 -3.83
N ASP A 49 -13.71 -0.79 -3.91
CA ASP A 49 -14.00 -0.10 -5.18
C ASP A 49 -12.76 0.59 -5.78
N CYS A 50 -11.56 0.30 -5.27
CA CYS A 50 -10.33 0.88 -5.81
C CYS A 50 -10.11 0.45 -7.27
N PRO A 51 -9.94 1.38 -8.22
CA PRO A 51 -9.81 1.06 -9.65
C PRO A 51 -8.68 0.08 -9.97
N ILE A 52 -7.63 0.00 -9.14
CA ILE A 52 -6.51 -0.94 -9.34
C ILE A 52 -6.98 -2.40 -9.29
N LEU A 53 -8.06 -2.70 -8.55
CA LEU A 53 -8.65 -4.03 -8.42
C LEU A 53 -9.42 -4.47 -9.67
N MET A 54 -9.63 -3.59 -10.65
CA MET A 54 -10.18 -3.98 -11.95
C MET A 54 -9.21 -4.87 -12.76
N ASN A 55 -7.93 -4.90 -12.38
CA ASN A 55 -6.95 -5.80 -12.97
C ASN A 55 -6.63 -6.95 -11.98
N PRO A 56 -6.85 -8.21 -12.36
CA PRO A 56 -6.71 -9.37 -11.46
C PRO A 56 -5.26 -9.64 -11.02
N ALA A 57 -4.27 -8.98 -11.61
CA ALA A 57 -2.87 -9.08 -11.20
C ALA A 57 -2.53 -8.21 -9.98
N PHE A 58 -3.44 -7.35 -9.53
CA PHE A 58 -3.22 -6.45 -8.39
C PHE A 58 -4.06 -6.83 -7.18
N SER A 59 -3.53 -6.52 -6.00
CA SER A 59 -4.25 -6.51 -4.74
C SER A 59 -4.06 -5.17 -4.03
N VAL A 60 -4.88 -4.91 -3.02
CA VAL A 60 -4.73 -3.78 -2.12
C VAL A 60 -4.60 -4.31 -0.70
N GLU A 61 -3.48 -4.01 -0.06
CA GLU A 61 -3.26 -4.28 1.37
C GLU A 61 -3.73 -3.09 2.20
N ILE A 62 -4.46 -3.34 3.29
CA ILE A 62 -5.00 -2.30 4.17
C ILE A 62 -4.37 -2.43 5.55
N ALA A 63 -3.79 -1.34 6.05
CA ALA A 63 -3.18 -1.29 7.37
C ALA A 63 -3.50 0.05 8.06
N PRO A 64 -3.79 0.07 9.38
CA PRO A 64 -3.87 1.30 10.15
C PRO A 64 -2.51 2.00 10.16
N ILE A 65 -2.52 3.33 10.01
CA ILE A 65 -1.34 4.14 10.32
C ILE A 65 -1.21 4.19 11.84
N ILE A 66 -0.06 3.77 12.35
CA ILE A 66 0.30 3.95 13.76
C ILE A 66 1.03 5.28 13.88
N GLU A 67 0.35 6.27 14.45
CA GLU A 67 0.96 7.59 14.69
C GLU A 67 2.06 7.47 15.75
N MET A 68 3.27 7.88 15.38
CA MET A 68 4.39 8.00 16.30
C MET A 68 4.44 9.45 16.81
N MET A 69 4.50 9.61 18.15
CA MET A 69 4.68 10.90 18.82
C MET A 69 6.06 11.51 18.55
#